data_AF-A0A089JEL3-F1
#
_entry.id   AF-A0A089JEL3-F1
#
_cell.length_a   1.000
_cell.length_b   1.000
_cell.length_c   1.000
_cell.angle_alpha   90.00
_cell.angle_beta   90.00
_cell.angle_gamma   90.00
#
_symmetry.space_group_name_H-M   'P 1'
#
loop_
_entity.id
_entity.type
_entity.pdbx_description
1 polymer ?
#
loop_
_entity_poly.entity_id
_entity_poly.type
_entity_poly.pdbx_seq_one_letter_code
_entity_poly.pdbx_strand_id
1 'polypeptide(L)'
;MTLTREEILSRTPGPELDALIAEHVFGWWRMKGPNFDYDGPCDSNDVLVPPTITSEEEAFRYLPPKGVIPFTYFVNRGWSKDISAAWNILKGMKKYTFDLFWSDKREENEQWVCIFSPDDPESQKHYKVYGGSAPEAIGKAALLAVLNL
;
A
#
# COMPACT_ATOMS: atom_id res chain seq x y z
N MET A 1 -1.48 5.19 -15.94
CA MET A 1 -0.92 6.39 -15.29
C MET A 1 0.28 5.94 -14.47
N THR A 2 1.40 6.64 -14.58
CA THR A 2 2.59 6.40 -13.75
C THR A 2 2.48 7.24 -12.49
N LEU A 3 2.40 6.59 -11.33
CA LEU A 3 2.33 7.23 -10.02
C LEU A 3 3.63 8.03 -9.77
N THR A 4 3.53 9.28 -9.29
CA THR A 4 4.71 10.12 -9.02
C THR A 4 5.15 10.10 -7.56
N ARG A 5 6.37 10.55 -7.31
CA ARG A 5 6.93 10.69 -5.95
C ARG A 5 6.08 11.66 -5.12
N GLU A 6 5.75 12.81 -5.68
CA GLU A 6 5.01 13.88 -5.01
C GLU A 6 3.58 13.43 -4.68
N GLU A 7 2.95 12.67 -5.58
CA GLU A 7 1.64 12.07 -5.34
C GLU A 7 1.69 11.12 -4.13
N ILE A 8 2.69 10.23 -4.03
CA ILE A 8 2.83 9.32 -2.88
C ILE A 8 3.05 10.10 -1.58
N LEU A 9 3.94 11.10 -1.61
CA LEU A 9 4.31 11.85 -0.41
C LEU A 9 3.15 12.71 0.12
N SER A 10 2.29 13.20 -0.76
CA SER A 10 1.12 14.02 -0.40
C SER A 10 -0.09 13.22 0.07
N ARG A 11 -0.14 11.89 -0.13
CA ARG A 11 -1.26 11.06 0.37
C ARG A 11 -1.30 11.04 1.89
N THR A 12 -2.50 11.15 2.43
CA THR A 12 -2.73 10.97 3.87
C THR A 12 -2.83 9.48 4.20
N PRO A 13 -2.45 9.06 5.42
CA PRO A 13 -2.68 7.69 5.89
C PRO A 13 -4.15 7.29 5.78
N GLY A 14 -4.43 6.12 5.22
CA GLY A 14 -5.78 5.66 5.00
C GLY A 14 -5.93 4.67 3.86
N PRO A 15 -7.19 4.38 3.46
CA PRO A 15 -7.50 3.35 2.48
C PRO A 15 -6.79 3.53 1.14
N GLU A 16 -6.63 4.77 0.67
CA GLU A 16 -5.97 5.05 -0.62
C GLU A 16 -4.48 4.73 -0.58
N LEU A 17 -3.76 5.15 0.46
CA LEU A 17 -2.34 4.83 0.62
C LEU A 17 -2.14 3.32 0.84
N ASP A 18 -3.02 2.69 1.63
CA ASP A 18 -2.99 1.25 1.84
C ASP A 18 -3.26 0.47 0.54
N ALA A 19 -4.10 0.99 -0.36
CA ALA A 19 -4.35 0.38 -1.66
C ALA A 19 -3.09 0.37 -2.53
N LEU A 20 -2.36 1.49 -2.56
CA LEU A 20 -1.08 1.57 -3.26
C LEU A 20 -0.06 0.58 -2.69
N ILE A 21 -0.01 0.45 -1.36
CA ILE A 21 0.85 -0.52 -0.67
C ILE A 21 0.45 -1.95 -1.05
N ALA A 22 -0.85 -2.29 -1.02
CA ALA A 22 -1.33 -3.61 -1.45
C ALA A 22 -0.89 -3.91 -2.89
N GLU A 23 -1.15 -2.98 -3.81
CA GLU A 23 -0.92 -3.18 -5.23
C GLU A 23 0.57 -3.32 -5.54
N HIS A 24 1.40 -2.38 -5.07
CA HIS A 24 2.79 -2.32 -5.49
C HIS A 24 3.73 -3.11 -4.57
N VAL A 25 3.56 -3.03 -3.26
CA VAL A 25 4.46 -3.71 -2.31
C VAL A 25 4.10 -5.17 -2.16
N PHE A 26 2.81 -5.48 -2.03
CA PHE A 26 2.34 -6.85 -1.83
C PHE A 26 1.90 -7.55 -3.12
N GLY A 27 1.93 -6.87 -4.27
CA GLY A 27 1.59 -7.46 -5.56
C GLY A 27 0.13 -7.89 -5.67
N TRP A 28 -0.78 -7.19 -5.01
CA TRP A 28 -2.21 -7.44 -5.16
C TRP A 28 -2.63 -7.13 -6.59
N TRP A 29 -3.51 -7.95 -7.13
CA TRP A 29 -3.94 -7.85 -8.51
C TRP A 29 -5.33 -7.19 -8.60
N ARG A 30 -5.63 -6.61 -9.76
CA ARG A 30 -6.90 -5.93 -10.00
C ARG A 30 -7.85 -6.87 -10.73
N MET A 31 -9.10 -6.88 -10.31
CA MET A 31 -10.21 -7.53 -11.03
C MET A 31 -11.37 -6.56 -11.21
N LYS A 32 -12.24 -6.84 -12.19
CA LYS A 32 -13.54 -6.15 -12.27
C LYS A 32 -14.50 -6.75 -11.26
N GLY A 33 -15.21 -5.89 -10.54
CA GLY A 33 -16.34 -6.31 -9.73
C GLY A 33 -17.45 -6.96 -10.58
N PRO A 34 -18.40 -7.66 -9.94
CA PRO A 34 -19.55 -8.25 -10.61
C PRO A 34 -20.39 -7.15 -11.27
N ASN A 35 -20.82 -7.38 -12.52
CA ASN A 35 -21.72 -6.47 -13.25
C ASN A 35 -23.20 -6.77 -13.02
N PHE A 36 -23.50 -7.93 -12.44
CA PHE A 36 -24.85 -8.41 -12.19
C PHE A 36 -24.90 -9.03 -10.80
N ASP A 37 -25.99 -8.75 -10.08
CA ASP A 37 -26.35 -9.43 -8.85
C ASP A 37 -27.70 -10.16 -8.98
N TYR A 38 -28.27 -10.60 -7.86
CA TYR A 38 -29.55 -11.31 -7.83
C TYR A 38 -30.76 -10.45 -8.23
N ASP A 39 -30.67 -9.12 -8.12
CA ASP A 39 -31.76 -8.18 -8.43
C ASP A 39 -31.60 -7.55 -9.83
N GLY A 40 -30.43 -7.68 -10.47
CA GLY A 40 -30.20 -7.21 -11.83
C GLY A 40 -28.79 -6.65 -12.06
N PRO A 41 -28.62 -5.79 -13.08
CA PRO A 41 -27.35 -5.11 -13.32
C PRO A 41 -26.95 -4.24 -12.13
N CYS A 42 -25.67 -4.26 -11.76
CA CYS A 42 -25.10 -3.43 -10.69
C CYS A 42 -23.84 -2.70 -11.17
N ASP A 43 -23.54 -1.57 -10.51
CA ASP A 43 -22.34 -0.78 -10.81
C ASP A 43 -21.09 -1.49 -10.30
N SER A 44 -20.23 -1.90 -11.24
CA SER A 44 -18.96 -2.54 -10.97
C SER A 44 -17.80 -1.55 -11.04
N ASN A 45 -16.89 -1.65 -10.07
CA ASN A 45 -15.61 -0.96 -10.08
C ASN A 45 -14.47 -1.99 -10.11
N ASP A 46 -13.25 -1.52 -10.39
CA ASP A 46 -12.08 -2.34 -10.12
C ASP A 46 -11.98 -2.63 -8.62
N VAL A 47 -11.53 -3.83 -8.27
CA VAL A 47 -11.30 -4.27 -6.89
C VAL A 47 -9.89 -4.81 -6.79
N LEU A 48 -9.18 -4.44 -5.72
CA LEU A 48 -7.85 -4.93 -5.44
C LEU A 48 -7.92 -6.21 -4.61
N VAL A 49 -7.35 -7.30 -5.13
CA VAL A 49 -7.49 -8.66 -4.61
C VAL A 49 -6.14 -9.18 -4.10
N PRO A 50 -6.09 -9.78 -2.90
CA PRO A 50 -4.86 -10.34 -2.36
C PRO A 50 -4.35 -11.51 -3.22
N PRO A 51 -3.02 -11.70 -3.32
CA PRO A 51 -2.43 -12.79 -4.10
C PRO A 51 -2.73 -14.19 -3.55
N THR A 52 -3.30 -14.28 -2.34
CA THR A 52 -3.79 -15.54 -1.76
C THR A 52 -5.06 -16.03 -2.43
N ILE A 53 -5.83 -15.15 -3.06
CA ILE A 53 -6.99 -15.50 -3.88
C ILE A 53 -6.49 -15.60 -5.32
N THR A 54 -6.58 -16.79 -5.90
CA THR A 54 -5.89 -17.10 -7.16
C THR A 54 -6.78 -17.06 -8.40
N SER A 55 -8.10 -16.96 -8.23
CA SER A 55 -9.04 -16.84 -9.35
C SER A 55 -10.15 -15.82 -9.06
N GLU A 56 -10.74 -15.29 -10.13
CA GLU A 56 -11.88 -14.36 -10.04
C GLU A 56 -13.10 -15.03 -9.42
N GLU A 57 -13.37 -16.29 -9.74
CA GLU A 57 -14.50 -17.03 -9.17
C GLU A 57 -14.38 -17.20 -7.66
N GLU A 58 -13.15 -17.41 -7.16
CA GLU A 58 -12.88 -17.45 -5.73
C GLU A 58 -13.10 -16.07 -5.11
N ALA A 59 -12.59 -15.01 -5.73
CA ALA A 59 -12.77 -13.63 -5.26
C ALA A 59 -14.26 -13.25 -5.17
N PHE A 60 -15.05 -13.57 -6.19
CA PHE A 60 -16.49 -13.29 -6.24
C PHE A 60 -17.27 -13.94 -5.09
N ARG A 61 -16.82 -15.06 -4.53
CA ARG A 61 -17.47 -15.69 -3.37
C ARG A 61 -17.35 -14.87 -2.09
N TYR A 62 -16.36 -13.99 -2.00
CA TYR A 62 -16.15 -13.11 -0.85
C TYR A 62 -16.82 -11.76 -1.01
N LEU A 63 -17.20 -11.37 -2.23
CA LEU A 63 -17.82 -10.07 -2.49
C LEU A 63 -19.27 -10.06 -2.00
N PRO A 64 -19.78 -8.90 -1.54
CA PRO A 64 -21.16 -8.78 -1.12
C PRO A 64 -22.10 -9.07 -2.29
N PRO A 65 -23.27 -9.66 -2.03
CA PRO A 65 -24.20 -10.04 -3.09
C PRO A 65 -24.92 -8.85 -3.73
N LYS A 66 -24.82 -7.63 -3.18
CA LYS A 66 -25.48 -6.41 -3.70
C LYS A 66 -24.65 -5.16 -3.39
N GLY A 67 -24.78 -4.15 -4.25
CA GLY A 67 -24.24 -2.81 -4.06
C GLY A 67 -22.87 -2.56 -4.69
N VAL A 68 -22.42 -1.31 -4.60
CA VAL A 68 -21.14 -0.88 -5.17
C VAL A 68 -19.99 -1.42 -4.32
N ILE A 69 -19.08 -2.16 -4.95
CA ILE A 69 -17.90 -2.71 -4.28
C ILE A 69 -16.76 -1.69 -4.41
N PRO A 70 -16.20 -1.21 -3.28
CA PRO A 70 -15.11 -0.26 -3.31
C PRO A 70 -13.81 -0.92 -3.78
N PHE A 71 -12.95 -0.14 -4.45
CA PHE A 71 -11.61 -0.60 -4.88
C PHE A 71 -10.79 -1.20 -3.75
N THR A 72 -10.94 -0.67 -2.55
CA THR A 72 -10.24 -1.07 -1.33
C THR A 72 -10.96 -2.15 -0.53
N TYR A 73 -11.95 -2.86 -1.10
CA TYR A 73 -12.78 -3.82 -0.36
C TYR A 73 -11.98 -4.83 0.48
N PHE A 74 -10.97 -5.46 -0.11
CA PHE A 74 -10.09 -6.39 0.62
C PHE A 74 -8.97 -5.70 1.41
N VAL A 75 -8.73 -4.40 1.18
CA VAL A 75 -7.64 -3.62 1.77
C VAL A 75 -8.09 -3.10 3.15
N ASN A 76 -8.05 -3.99 4.15
CA ASN A 76 -8.50 -3.70 5.52
C ASN A 76 -7.38 -3.92 6.57
N ARG A 77 -6.12 -3.78 6.15
CA ARG A 77 -4.96 -4.10 6.99
C ARG A 77 -4.41 -2.92 7.78
N GLY A 78 -4.72 -1.68 7.40
CA GLY A 78 -4.31 -0.48 8.16
C GLY A 78 -2.81 -0.21 8.10
N TRP A 79 -2.12 -0.59 7.03
CA TRP A 79 -0.65 -0.55 6.97
C TRP A 79 -0.06 0.86 7.15
N SER A 80 -0.77 1.90 6.72
CA SER A 80 -0.33 3.29 6.90
C SER A 80 -0.69 3.89 8.27
N LYS A 81 -1.50 3.21 9.09
CA LYS A 81 -2.00 3.73 10.38
C LYS A 81 -1.61 2.90 11.59
N ASP A 82 -1.45 1.60 11.44
CA ASP A 82 -1.08 0.67 12.50
C ASP A 82 0.36 0.19 12.30
N ILE A 83 1.22 0.48 13.28
CA ILE A 83 2.62 0.06 13.27
C ILE A 83 2.79 -1.46 13.23
N SER A 84 1.87 -2.21 13.86
CA SER A 84 1.91 -3.68 13.85
C SER A 84 1.66 -4.21 12.45
N ALA A 85 0.71 -3.61 11.75
CA ALA A 85 0.43 -3.91 10.35
C ALA A 85 1.60 -3.49 9.44
N ALA A 86 2.15 -2.28 9.62
CA ALA A 86 3.27 -1.76 8.84
C ALA A 86 4.51 -2.67 8.89
N TRP A 87 4.71 -3.41 9.99
CA TRP A 87 5.80 -4.38 10.07
C TRP A 87 5.73 -5.49 9.00
N ASN A 88 4.54 -5.78 8.46
CA ASN A 88 4.39 -6.72 7.35
C ASN A 88 4.98 -6.18 6.04
N ILE A 89 5.01 -4.86 5.85
CA ILE A 89 5.70 -4.23 4.72
C ILE A 89 7.18 -4.56 4.80
N LEU A 90 7.79 -4.35 5.96
CA LEU A 90 9.21 -4.62 6.19
C LEU A 90 9.56 -6.09 5.91
N LYS A 91 8.70 -7.03 6.33
CA LYS A 91 8.85 -8.46 6.02
C LYS A 91 8.78 -8.78 4.52
N GLY A 92 8.03 -8.00 3.75
CA GLY A 92 7.93 -8.12 2.30
C GLY A 92 9.13 -7.52 1.56
N MET A 93 9.76 -6.51 2.12
CA MET A 93 10.87 -5.75 1.52
C MET A 93 12.25 -6.42 1.69
N LYS A 94 12.35 -7.73 1.42
CA LYS A 94 13.54 -8.55 1.71
C LYS A 94 14.82 -8.23 0.91
N LYS A 95 14.74 -7.36 -0.09
CA LYS A 95 15.88 -6.94 -0.94
C LYS A 95 16.47 -5.60 -0.49
N TYR A 96 16.00 -5.09 0.65
CA TYR A 96 16.37 -3.80 1.18
C TYR A 96 16.68 -3.94 2.66
N THR A 97 17.67 -3.18 3.09
CA THR A 97 17.83 -2.78 4.48
C THR A 97 16.94 -1.57 4.76
N PHE A 98 16.55 -1.40 6.02
CA PHE A 98 15.77 -0.25 6.43
C PHE A 98 16.29 0.36 7.73
N ASP A 99 16.21 1.68 7.81
CA ASP A 99 16.36 2.44 9.04
C ASP A 99 15.05 3.15 9.36
N LEU A 100 14.60 3.06 10.61
CA LEU A 100 13.44 3.75 11.12
C LEU A 100 13.80 4.42 12.44
N PHE A 101 13.70 5.74 12.50
CA PHE A 101 14.03 6.48 13.70
C PHE A 101 13.22 7.77 13.81
N TRP A 102 13.22 8.32 15.01
CA TRP A 102 12.60 9.60 15.34
C TRP A 102 13.64 10.73 15.27
N SER A 103 13.24 11.90 14.78
CA SER A 103 14.11 13.07 14.63
C SER A 103 13.48 14.32 15.24
N ASP A 104 14.03 14.78 16.37
CA ASP A 104 13.59 16.00 17.08
C ASP A 104 13.88 17.31 16.31
N LYS A 105 14.69 17.26 15.25
CA LYS A 105 15.05 18.44 14.43
C LYS A 105 14.01 18.79 13.37
N ARG A 106 12.85 18.12 13.34
CA ARG A 106 11.82 18.24 12.31
C ARG A 106 10.51 18.77 12.89
N GLU A 107 9.66 19.28 12.01
CA GLU A 107 8.28 19.67 12.34
C GLU A 107 7.51 18.44 12.87
N GLU A 108 6.51 18.67 13.73
CA GLU A 108 5.78 17.62 14.47
C GLU A 108 5.16 16.55 13.56
N ASN A 109 4.80 16.93 12.33
CA ASN A 109 4.24 16.07 11.29
C ASN A 109 5.28 15.37 10.39
N GLU A 110 6.58 15.50 10.67
CA GLU A 110 7.69 14.93 9.88
C GLU A 110 8.75 14.22 10.73
N GLN A 111 8.45 13.94 12.00
CA GLN A 111 9.45 13.47 12.96
C GLN A 111 9.87 12.01 12.74
N TRP A 112 9.01 11.19 12.12
CA TRP A 112 9.37 9.83 11.76
C TRP A 112 10.10 9.80 10.42
N VAL A 113 11.31 9.25 10.44
CA VAL A 113 12.15 9.07 9.25
C VAL A 113 12.25 7.59 8.95
N CYS A 114 11.89 7.21 7.72
CA CYS A 114 12.14 5.87 7.20
C CYS A 114 13.03 5.95 5.96
N ILE A 115 14.05 5.08 5.91
CA ILE A 115 14.98 4.97 4.79
C ILE A 115 15.01 3.51 4.37
N PHE A 116 14.76 3.23 3.10
CA PHE A 116 15.10 1.94 2.49
C PHE A 116 16.35 2.09 1.62
N SER A 117 17.27 1.14 1.75
CA SER A 117 18.48 1.06 0.94
C SER A 117 18.55 -0.33 0.31
N PRO A 118 18.73 -0.47 -1.01
CA PRO A 118 18.92 -1.77 -1.64
C PRO A 118 20.09 -2.52 -0.98
N ASP A 119 19.99 -3.85 -0.89
CA ASP A 119 21.07 -4.69 -0.33
C ASP A 119 22.32 -4.78 -1.23
N ASP A 120 22.25 -4.18 -2.42
CA ASP A 120 23.35 -4.11 -3.37
C ASP A 120 24.43 -3.12 -2.88
N PRO A 121 25.65 -3.58 -2.57
CA PRO A 121 26.73 -2.72 -2.07
C PRO A 121 27.13 -1.58 -3.02
N GLU A 122 26.86 -1.73 -4.31
CA GLU A 122 27.18 -0.71 -5.32
C GLU A 122 26.07 0.34 -5.46
N SER A 123 24.89 0.09 -4.87
CA SER A 123 23.76 0.99 -4.95
C SER A 123 23.90 2.13 -3.93
N GLN A 124 24.19 3.34 -4.42
CA GLN A 124 24.13 4.58 -3.61
C GLN A 124 22.70 5.11 -3.45
N LYS A 125 21.68 4.34 -3.84
CA LYS A 125 20.29 4.83 -3.87
C LYS A 125 19.62 4.61 -2.52
N HIS A 126 19.04 5.68 -1.99
CA HIS A 126 18.28 5.63 -0.74
C HIS A 126 16.89 6.22 -0.94
N TYR A 127 15.88 5.54 -0.43
CA TYR A 127 14.49 5.95 -0.48
C TYR A 127 14.10 6.48 0.88
N LYS A 128 14.32 7.77 1.08
CA LYS A 128 14.07 8.47 2.35
C LYS A 128 12.71 9.17 2.32
N VAL A 129 11.92 8.95 3.38
CA VAL A 129 10.65 9.62 3.62
C VAL A 129 10.56 10.11 5.06
N TYR A 130 9.89 11.25 5.21
CA TYR A 130 9.43 11.79 6.47
C TYR A 130 7.92 11.58 6.57
N GLY A 131 7.41 11.25 7.75
CA GLY A 131 5.98 11.09 7.99
C GLY A 131 5.59 11.53 9.38
N GLY A 132 4.28 11.78 9.57
CA GLY A 132 3.72 12.15 10.87
C GLY A 132 3.61 10.95 11.81
N SER A 133 3.70 9.74 11.26
CA SER A 133 3.73 8.49 12.02
C SER A 133 4.73 7.49 11.42
N ALA A 134 5.23 6.58 12.25
CA ALA A 134 6.06 5.46 11.80
C ALA A 134 5.41 4.63 10.68
N PRO A 135 4.15 4.15 10.79
CA PRO A 135 3.54 3.35 9.73
C PRO A 135 3.39 4.11 8.40
N GLU A 136 3.08 5.41 8.44
CA GLU A 136 3.04 6.25 7.26
C GLU A 136 4.41 6.36 6.58
N ALA A 137 5.47 6.66 7.35
CA ALA A 137 6.82 6.79 6.82
C ALA A 137 7.30 5.48 6.19
N ILE A 138 7.03 4.33 6.83
CA ILE A 138 7.33 3.00 6.30
C ILE A 138 6.60 2.76 4.98
N GLY A 139 5.28 2.99 4.95
CA GLY A 139 4.46 2.74 3.77
C GLY A 139 4.89 3.55 2.55
N LYS A 140 5.09 4.86 2.75
CA LYS A 140 5.55 5.75 1.67
C LYS A 140 6.97 5.42 1.22
N ALA A 141 7.91 5.17 2.14
CA ALA A 141 9.28 4.83 1.76
C ALA A 141 9.35 3.51 0.99
N ALA A 142 8.56 2.50 1.38
CA ALA A 142 8.48 1.23 0.68
C ALA A 142 7.92 1.40 -0.75
N LEU A 143 6.89 2.24 -0.93
CA LEU A 143 6.35 2.55 -2.26
C LEU A 143 7.40 3.20 -3.16
N LEU A 144 8.13 4.20 -2.66
CA LEU A 144 9.20 4.84 -3.43
C LEU A 144 10.30 3.83 -3.81
N ALA A 145 10.65 2.94 -2.89
CA ALA A 145 11.66 1.91 -3.11
C ALA A 145 11.25 0.91 -4.20
N VAL A 146 10.01 0.40 -4.18
CA VAL A 146 9.50 -0.56 -5.16
C VAL A 146 9.29 0.10 -6.53
N LEU A 147 8.79 1.32 -6.56
CA LEU A 147 8.54 2.06 -7.80
C LEU A 147 9.80 2.77 -8.35
N ASN A 148 10.92 2.70 -7.62
CA ASN A 148 12.20 3.30 -8.00
C ASN A 148 12.14 4.83 -8.16
N LEU A 149 11.34 5.52 -7.32
CA LEU A 149 11.06 6.97 -7.36
C LEU A 149 11.85 7.81 -6.34
#